data_AF-A0A953EUT9-F1
#
_entry.id   AF-A0A953EUT9-F1
#
_cell.length_a   1.000
_cell.length_b   1.000
_cell.length_c   1.000
_cell.angle_alpha   90.00
_cell.angle_beta   90.00
_cell.angle_gamma   90.00
#
_symmetry.space_group_name_H-M   'P 1'
#
loop_
_entity.id
_entity.type
_entity.pdbx_description
1 polymer ?
#
loop_
_entity_poly.entity_id
_entity_poly.type
_entity_poly.pdbx_seq_one_letter_code
_entity_poly.pdbx_strand_id
1 'polypeptide(L)'
;FGDGMTFFGRYIEVTPPSLIVWTNEEAGADSSITTVTFEELDDRRTLVVMTEEFPSKEACDAAGTGAADATHETFDQLDELLIELA
;
A
#
# COMPACT_ATOMS: atom_id res chain seq x y z
N PHE A 1 1.62 -25.60 4.60
CA PHE A 1 1.41 -24.14 4.75
C PHE A 1 2.48 -23.66 5.71
N GLY A 2 3.60 -23.08 5.25
CA GLY A 2 4.76 -22.99 6.15
C GLY A 2 6.05 -22.32 5.68
N ASP A 3 6.03 -21.49 4.64
CA ASP A 3 7.03 -20.42 4.50
C ASP A 3 6.19 -19.16 4.28
N GLY A 4 6.06 -18.31 5.31
CA GLY A 4 5.26 -17.09 5.22
C GLY A 4 5.74 -16.18 4.08
N MET A 5 4.83 -15.41 3.49
CA MET A 5 5.24 -14.30 2.62
C MET A 5 6.03 -13.31 3.48
N THR A 6 7.32 -13.19 3.20
CA THR A 6 8.17 -12.21 3.87
C THR A 6 8.06 -10.91 3.10
N PHE A 7 7.55 -9.88 3.76
CA PHE A 7 7.51 -8.53 3.20
C PHE A 7 8.67 -7.72 3.76
N PHE A 8 9.45 -7.07 2.89
CA PHE A 8 10.60 -6.26 3.27
C PHE A 8 10.92 -5.20 2.22
N GLY A 9 11.52 -4.11 2.70
CA GLY A 9 11.93 -3.01 1.86
C GLY A 9 12.43 -1.83 2.67
N ARG A 10 12.42 -0.64 2.06
CA ARG A 10 12.99 0.57 2.64
C ARG A 10 12.03 1.74 2.45
N TYR A 11 11.88 2.56 3.49
CA TYR A 11 11.25 3.86 3.37
C TYR A 11 12.13 4.80 2.53
N ILE A 12 11.57 5.32 1.45
CA ILE A 12 12.22 6.27 0.54
C ILE A 12 11.90 7.70 1.01
N GLU A 13 10.63 7.96 1.33
CA GLU A 13 10.15 9.28 1.75
C GLU A 13 9.03 9.10 2.79
N VAL A 14 9.05 9.96 3.82
CA VAL A 14 8.03 9.99 4.88
C VAL A 14 7.77 11.45 5.24
N THR A 15 6.56 11.92 5.00
CA THR A 15 6.11 13.27 5.37
C THR A 15 4.80 13.16 6.16
N PRO A 16 4.85 13.18 7.50
CA PRO A 16 3.64 13.06 8.31
C PRO A 16 2.74 14.31 8.23
N PRO A 17 1.40 14.17 8.18
CA PRO A 17 0.63 12.93 8.03
C PRO A 17 0.29 12.56 6.57
N SER A 18 0.91 13.22 5.58
CA SER A 18 0.39 13.30 4.20
C SER A 18 0.98 12.30 3.20
N LEU A 19 2.17 11.75 3.42
CA LEU A 19 2.86 10.92 2.42
C LEU A 19 3.76 9.87 3.08
N ILE A 20 3.73 8.66 2.50
CA ILE A 20 4.72 7.62 2.75
C ILE A 20 5.04 6.88 1.45
N VAL A 21 6.32 6.63 1.20
CA VAL A 21 6.84 5.94 0.01
C VAL A 21 7.82 4.86 0.44
N TRP A 22 7.67 3.64 -0.06
CA TRP A 22 8.58 2.52 0.23
C TRP A 22 8.78 1.57 -0.96
N THR A 23 9.86 0.78 -0.90
CA THR A 23 10.13 -0.31 -1.86
C THR A 23 9.52 -1.63 -1.39
N ASN A 24 9.05 -2.48 -2.31
CA ASN A 24 8.65 -3.87 -2.04
C ASN A 24 9.69 -4.82 -2.65
N GLU A 25 10.76 -5.13 -1.91
CA GLU A 25 11.99 -5.76 -2.43
C GLU A 25 11.88 -7.29 -2.61
N GLU A 26 10.69 -7.87 -2.44
CA GLU A 26 10.44 -9.32 -2.52
C GLU A 26 10.61 -9.86 -3.94
N ALA A 27 10.39 -9.03 -4.96
CA ALA A 27 10.48 -9.39 -6.38
C ALA A 27 11.82 -8.99 -7.04
N GLY A 28 12.81 -8.54 -6.25
CA GLY A 28 14.14 -8.18 -6.77
C GLY A 28 14.09 -7.05 -7.80
N ALA A 29 14.51 -7.31 -9.04
CA ALA A 29 14.53 -6.29 -10.10
C ALA A 29 13.13 -5.87 -10.58
N ASP A 30 12.11 -6.70 -10.33
CA ASP A 30 10.72 -6.46 -10.74
C ASP A 30 9.87 -5.85 -9.60
N SER A 31 10.53 -5.45 -8.51
CA SER A 31 9.92 -4.85 -7.32
C SER A 31 9.18 -3.55 -7.62
N SER A 32 8.03 -3.36 -6.98
CA SER A 32 7.29 -2.11 -7.04
C SER A 32 7.76 -1.08 -6.00
N ILE A 33 7.44 0.19 -6.27
CA ILE A 33 7.46 1.25 -5.28
C ILE A 33 6.00 1.53 -4.90
N THR A 34 5.68 1.43 -3.61
CA THR A 34 4.36 1.84 -3.13
C THR A 34 4.41 3.26 -2.60
N THR A 35 3.46 4.07 -3.05
CA THR A 35 3.23 5.42 -2.57
C THR A 35 1.83 5.49 -1.97
N VAL A 36 1.71 5.97 -0.73
CA VAL A 36 0.42 6.26 -0.09
C VAL A 36 0.36 7.74 0.25
N THR A 37 -0.66 8.42 -0.28
CA THR A 37 -0.98 9.80 0.06
C THR A 37 -2.26 9.88 0.88
N PHE A 38 -2.26 10.80 1.85
CA PHE A 38 -3.40 11.13 2.69
C PHE A 38 -3.78 12.58 2.46
N GLU A 39 -4.95 12.81 1.90
CA GLU A 39 -5.52 14.15 1.69
C GLU A 39 -6.68 14.35 2.66
N GLU A 40 -6.63 15.44 3.44
CA GLU A 40 -7.76 15.86 4.25
C GLU A 40 -8.85 16.41 3.33
N LEU A 41 -10.04 15.81 3.43
CA LEU A 41 -11.24 16.32 2.76
C LEU A 41 -11.97 17.28 3.71
N ASP A 42 -13.06 17.85 3.22
CA ASP A 42 -14.06 18.45 4.10
C ASP A 42 -14.57 17.40 5.12
N ASP A 43 -15.46 17.78 6.04
CA ASP A 43 -16.17 16.84 6.93
C ASP A 43 -15.35 15.82 7.74
N ARG A 44 -14.08 16.10 8.03
CA ARG A 44 -13.15 15.26 8.82
C ARG A 44 -12.89 13.88 8.19
N ARG A 45 -13.01 13.77 6.87
CA ARG A 45 -12.62 12.55 6.14
C ARG A 45 -11.22 12.68 5.57
N THR A 46 -10.63 11.54 5.24
CA THR A 46 -9.33 11.46 4.58
C THR A 46 -9.47 10.65 3.31
N LEU A 47 -9.05 11.21 2.18
CA LEU A 47 -8.85 10.45 0.95
C LEU A 47 -7.49 9.76 1.04
N VAL A 48 -7.51 8.43 0.98
CA VAL A 48 -6.31 7.60 0.91
C VAL A 48 -6.14 7.12 -0.53
N VAL A 49 -4.99 7.41 -1.13
CA VAL A 49 -4.62 6.87 -2.45
C VAL A 49 -3.35 6.05 -2.28
N MET A 50 -3.45 4.75 -2.56
CA MET A 50 -2.31 3.84 -2.61
C MET A 50 -2.01 3.49 -4.06
N THR A 51 -0.79 3.78 -4.52
CA THR A 51 -0.31 3.49 -5.87
C THR A 51 0.87 2.55 -5.80
N GLU A 52 0.86 1.50 -6.60
CA GLU A 52 2.03 0.64 -6.83
C GLU A 52 2.60 0.92 -8.22
N GLU A 53 3.83 1.42 -8.26
CA GLU A 53 4.54 1.68 -9.51
C GLU A 53 5.55 0.56 -9.78
N PHE A 54 5.42 -0.09 -10.94
CA PHE A 54 6.30 -1.17 -11.39
C PHE A 54 7.30 -0.67 -12.44
N PRO A 55 8.49 -1.28 -12.54
CA PRO A 55 9.52 -0.86 -13.51
C PRO A 55 9.13 -1.12 -14.97
N SER A 56 8.16 -2.01 -15.22
CA SER A 56 7.64 -2.33 -16.55
C SER A 56 6.20 -2.83 -16.50
N LYS A 57 5.54 -2.86 -17.66
CA LYS A 57 4.21 -3.46 -17.79
C LYS A 57 4.25 -4.96 -17.49
N GLU A 58 5.30 -5.65 -17.93
CA GLU A 58 5.47 -7.08 -17.73
C GLU A 58 5.60 -7.43 -16.24
N ALA A 59 6.31 -6.61 -15.45
CA ALA A 59 6.42 -6.77 -14.00
C ALA A 59 5.06 -6.58 -13.31
N CYS A 60 4.30 -5.55 -13.70
CA CYS A 60 2.94 -5.32 -13.21
C CYS A 60 1.99 -6.48 -13.54
N ASP A 61 1.99 -6.93 -14.80
CA ASP A 61 1.15 -8.03 -15.25
C ASP A 61 1.52 -9.36 -14.54
N ALA A 62 2.82 -9.57 -14.23
CA ALA A 62 3.30 -10.75 -13.51
C ALA A 62 2.98 -10.72 -12.00
N ALA A 63 3.00 -9.55 -11.37
CA ALA A 63 2.58 -9.38 -9.98
C ALA A 63 1.09 -9.70 -9.78
N GLY A 64 0.27 -9.42 -10.81
CA GLY A 64 -1.17 -9.64 -10.77
C GLY A 64 -1.87 -8.70 -9.79
N THR A 65 -3.09 -9.06 -9.36
CA THR A 65 -3.93 -8.20 -8.52
C THR A 65 -3.97 -8.61 -7.05
N GLY A 66 -3.31 -9.71 -6.66
CA GLY A 66 -3.50 -10.31 -5.34
C GLY A 66 -3.22 -9.36 -4.16
N ALA A 67 -2.18 -8.51 -4.27
CA ALA A 67 -1.88 -7.50 -3.27
C ALA A 67 -2.95 -6.38 -3.23
N ALA A 68 -3.36 -5.88 -4.39
CA ALA A 68 -4.44 -4.89 -4.50
C ALA A 68 -5.78 -5.43 -3.96
N ASP A 69 -6.11 -6.68 -4.28
CA ASP A 69 -7.33 -7.34 -3.82
C ASP A 69 -7.35 -7.50 -2.29
N ALA A 70 -6.22 -7.89 -1.69
CA ALA A 70 -6.06 -8.00 -0.23
C ALA A 70 -6.14 -6.65 0.50
N THR A 71 -5.84 -5.55 -0.20
CA THR A 71 -5.92 -4.20 0.37
C THR A 71 -7.36 -3.82 0.70
N HIS A 72 -8.34 -4.31 -0.07
CA HIS A 72 -9.76 -4.06 0.22
C HIS A 72 -10.18 -4.59 1.58
N GLU A 73 -9.82 -5.83 1.91
CA GLU A 73 -10.12 -6.42 3.23
C GLU A 73 -9.46 -5.62 4.35
N THR A 74 -8.23 -5.14 4.14
CA THR A 74 -7.52 -4.32 5.14
C THR A 74 -8.19 -2.96 5.36
N PHE A 75 -8.71 -2.33 4.30
CA PHE A 75 -9.45 -1.07 4.44
C PHE A 75 -10.83 -1.25 5.09
N ASP A 76 -11.53 -2.34 4.82
CA ASP A 76 -12.78 -2.65 5.53
C ASP A 76 -12.53 -2.82 7.04
N GLN A 77 -11.45 -3.50 7.42
CA GLN A 77 -11.04 -3.64 8.83
C GLN A 77 -10.64 -2.29 9.46
N LEU A 78 -9.98 -1.42 8.69
CA LEU A 78 -9.66 -0.07 9.15
C LEU A 78 -10.92 0.76 9.39
N ASP A 79 -11.93 0.65 8.51
CA ASP A 79 -13.22 1.32 8.68
C ASP A 79 -13.91 0.89 9.98
N GLU A 80 -13.96 -0.42 10.27
CA GLU A 80 -14.49 -0.95 11.52
C GLU A 80 -13.74 -0.39 12.75
N LEU A 81 -12.41 -0.37 12.69
CA LEU A 81 -11.58 0.16 13.78
C LEU A 81 -11.79 1.65 14.01
N LEU A 82 -11.92 2.45 12.95
CA LEU A 82 -12.15 3.89 13.07
C LEU A 82 -13.51 4.21 13.70
N ILE A 83 -14.52 3.37 13.49
CA ILE A 83 -15.82 3.48 14.16
C ILE A 83 -15.68 3.21 15.66
N GLU A 84 -14.88 2.22 16.08
CA GLU A 84 -14.65 1.91 17.49
C GLU A 84 -13.87 3.01 18.23
N LEU A 85 -13.04 3.77 17.53
CA LEU A 85 -12.22 4.85 18.08
C LEU A 85 -12.90 6.24 18.07
N ALA A 86 -14.09 6.36 17.48
CA ALA A 86 -14.86 7.60 17.36
C ALA A 86 -15.66 7.94 18.64
#